data_AF-S4RGK5-F1
#
_entry.id   AF-S4RGK5-F1
#
_cell.length_a   1.000
_cell.length_b   1.000
_cell.length_c   1.000
_cell.angle_alpha   90.00
_cell.angle_beta   90.00
_cell.angle_gamma   90.00
#
_symmetry.space_group_name_H-M   'P 1'
#
loop_
_entity.id
_entity.type
_entity.pdbx_description
1 polymer ?
#
loop_
_entity_poly.entity_id
_entity_poly.type
_entity_poly.pdbx_seq_one_letter_code
_entity_poly.pdbx_strand_id
1 'polypeptide(L)'
;ILDMAETKRQTFLSPSVRRMVCELGFEDVRRFTTEDVITSLGLVSWDALQSHVKYHPDGEDVDFVESVRGLGPLWRAAHRYLTSLTWPQFGSVYHEWLKWTNCPQEFVNCFQLLDGLEITGTNLCLLKVTAFLERALGDAFLLVGKECPFLLRDLLASSELASIFGKNKMDVLRVLLGSPQSLNLRNVLWHGFAAPGEVAPMYGSALLLIAASLGFCLGEFLSRQRALTLTHRPFFTLPHLSEMLVFPDVGEEELCVMEKLIGSSTFVPEPMEPQWRAAVQAYRHHRFFDCVVLLLPQLEMGLRATFARVNSCPERLLTAESTVLYTTFDEILENTFNGSNNLLPEELGNPLMVNVYENNVLFIFFILYLVCVSLKAR
;
A
#
# COMPACT_ATOMS: atom_id res chain seq x y z
N ILE A 1 -22.70 -15.75 -15.06
CA ILE A 1 -23.77 -15.90 -14.05
C ILE A 1 -23.06 -15.84 -12.70
N LEU A 2 -22.90 -14.63 -12.18
CA LEU A 2 -22.33 -14.32 -10.88
C LEU A 2 -23.39 -13.50 -10.17
N ASP A 3 -24.31 -14.19 -9.51
CA ASP A 3 -25.23 -13.57 -8.58
C ASP A 3 -24.51 -13.55 -7.23
N MET A 4 -23.64 -12.56 -7.05
CA MET A 4 -23.04 -12.29 -5.75
C MET A 4 -24.06 -11.49 -4.96
N ALA A 5 -24.77 -12.19 -4.07
CA ALA A 5 -25.60 -11.60 -3.04
C ALA A 5 -24.87 -10.39 -2.43
N GLU A 6 -25.47 -9.22 -2.63
CA GLU A 6 -25.03 -7.95 -2.10
C GLU A 6 -25.35 -7.92 -0.60
N THR A 7 -24.69 -8.78 0.17
CA THR A 7 -24.48 -8.52 1.59
C THR A 7 -23.64 -7.25 1.60
N LYS A 8 -24.26 -6.13 1.99
CA LYS A 8 -23.65 -4.80 2.07
C LYS A 8 -22.32 -4.91 2.81
N ARG A 9 -21.21 -5.17 2.10
CA ARG A 9 -19.89 -5.26 2.72
C ARG A 9 -19.63 -3.88 3.30
N GLN A 10 -19.49 -3.83 4.62
CA GLN A 10 -19.13 -2.60 5.29
C GLN A 10 -17.76 -2.17 4.74
N THR A 11 -17.72 -0.99 4.14
CA THR A 11 -16.53 -0.43 3.48
C THR A 11 -16.11 0.83 4.24
N PHE A 12 -14.80 1.07 4.30
CA PHE A 12 -14.23 2.32 4.83
C PHE A 12 -13.78 3.28 3.72
N LEU A 13 -14.00 2.91 2.47
CA LEU A 13 -13.79 3.78 1.33
C LEU A 13 -14.96 4.76 1.21
N SER A 14 -14.67 6.04 1.03
CA SER A 14 -15.71 7.01 0.65
C SER A 14 -16.33 6.61 -0.70
N PRO A 15 -17.55 7.05 -1.04
CA PRO A 15 -18.18 6.73 -2.32
C PRO A 15 -17.30 7.08 -3.54
N SER A 16 -16.59 8.21 -3.50
CA SER A 16 -15.73 8.63 -4.61
C SER A 16 -14.49 7.74 -4.74
N VAL A 17 -13.86 7.38 -3.62
CA VAL A 17 -12.68 6.49 -3.63
C VAL A 17 -13.07 5.05 -3.95
N ARG A 18 -14.21 4.56 -3.44
CA ARG A 18 -14.76 3.25 -3.82
C ARG A 18 -14.99 3.18 -5.33
N ARG A 19 -15.61 4.20 -5.91
CA ARG A 19 -15.78 4.26 -7.36
C ARG A 19 -14.44 4.23 -8.10
N MET A 20 -13.47 5.03 -7.66
CA MET A 20 -12.13 5.10 -8.24
C MET A 20 -11.40 3.76 -8.20
N VAL A 21 -11.36 3.12 -7.03
CA VAL A 21 -10.55 1.93 -6.74
C VAL A 21 -11.24 0.62 -7.17
N CYS A 22 -12.56 0.52 -7.00
CA CYS A 22 -13.29 -0.73 -7.17
C CYS A 22 -14.06 -0.81 -8.49
N GLU A 23 -14.43 0.32 -9.11
CA GLU A 23 -15.42 0.33 -10.20
C GLU A 23 -14.83 0.82 -11.53
N LEU A 24 -14.19 1.99 -11.57
CA LEU A 24 -13.75 2.65 -12.81
C LEU A 24 -12.90 1.75 -13.70
N GLY A 25 -11.95 1.03 -13.11
CA GLY A 25 -11.08 0.11 -13.83
C GLY A 25 -11.83 -0.99 -14.56
N PHE A 26 -13.09 -1.27 -14.21
CA PHE A 26 -13.93 -2.33 -14.78
C PHE A 26 -15.07 -1.83 -15.67
N GLU A 27 -15.32 -0.52 -15.73
CA GLU A 27 -16.41 0.05 -16.55
C GLU A 27 -16.19 -0.19 -18.06
N ASP A 28 -14.94 -0.12 -18.52
CA ASP A 28 -14.60 -0.43 -19.91
C ASP A 28 -14.46 -1.94 -20.12
N VAL A 29 -15.31 -2.50 -20.98
CA VAL A 29 -15.38 -3.94 -21.25
C VAL A 29 -14.49 -4.41 -22.42
N ARG A 30 -13.71 -3.51 -23.03
CA ARG A 30 -12.74 -3.86 -24.07
C ARG A 30 -11.79 -4.96 -23.59
N ARG A 31 -11.37 -5.82 -24.52
CA ARG A 31 -10.45 -6.92 -24.26
C ARG A 31 -9.17 -6.71 -25.04
N PHE A 32 -8.06 -6.75 -24.32
CA PHE A 32 -6.71 -6.74 -24.87
C PHE A 32 -6.09 -8.13 -24.70
N THR A 33 -5.26 -8.53 -25.65
CA THR A 33 -4.43 -9.73 -25.56
C THR A 33 -3.16 -9.44 -24.76
N THR A 34 -2.36 -10.47 -24.52
CA THR A 34 -1.06 -10.30 -23.85
C THR A 34 -0.12 -9.44 -24.68
N GLU A 35 -0.10 -9.65 -26.01
CA GLU A 35 0.78 -8.96 -26.95
C GLU A 35 0.48 -7.46 -27.08
N ASP A 36 -0.77 -7.07 -26.78
CA ASP A 36 -1.16 -5.66 -26.77
C ASP A 36 -0.49 -4.88 -25.61
N VAL A 37 -0.22 -5.54 -24.49
CA VAL A 37 0.22 -4.88 -23.24
C VAL A 37 1.61 -5.33 -22.77
N ILE A 38 2.10 -6.48 -23.22
CA ILE A 38 3.38 -7.07 -22.84
C ILE A 38 4.26 -7.22 -24.09
N THR A 39 5.48 -6.70 -23.99
CA THR A 39 6.53 -6.81 -25.01
C THR A 39 7.12 -8.23 -25.07
N SER A 40 7.90 -8.51 -26.13
CA SER A 40 8.65 -9.78 -26.24
C SER A 40 9.66 -10.02 -25.10
N LEU A 41 10.04 -8.97 -24.37
CA LEU A 41 10.91 -9.04 -23.19
C LEU A 41 10.16 -9.34 -21.89
N GLY A 42 8.83 -9.50 -21.93
CA GLY A 42 7.99 -9.66 -20.75
C GLY A 42 7.70 -8.35 -20.02
N LEU A 43 8.15 -7.20 -20.52
CA LEU A 43 7.94 -5.86 -19.93
C LEU A 43 6.68 -5.21 -20.48
N VAL A 44 6.15 -4.18 -19.81
CA VAL A 44 4.95 -3.48 -20.29
C VAL A 44 5.21 -2.70 -21.57
N SER A 45 4.21 -2.64 -22.45
CA SER A 45 4.20 -1.77 -23.62
C SER A 45 3.84 -0.35 -23.20
N TRP A 46 4.86 0.50 -23.04
CA TRP A 46 4.65 1.90 -22.64
C TRP A 46 3.78 2.69 -23.63
N ASP A 47 3.89 2.40 -24.93
CA ASP A 47 3.06 3.05 -25.95
C ASP A 47 1.58 2.68 -25.82
N ALA A 48 1.29 1.41 -25.55
CA ALA A 48 -0.08 0.94 -25.31
C ALA A 48 -0.68 1.60 -24.05
N LEU A 49 0.08 1.64 -22.95
CA LEU A 49 -0.34 2.29 -21.72
C LEU A 49 -0.56 3.80 -21.93
N GLN A 50 0.39 4.49 -22.55
CA GLN A 50 0.32 5.93 -22.76
C GLN A 50 -0.87 6.34 -23.63
N SER A 51 -1.23 5.55 -24.65
CA SER A 51 -2.41 5.84 -25.48
C SER A 51 -3.74 5.84 -24.71
N HIS A 52 -3.74 5.23 -23.52
CA HIS A 52 -4.89 5.13 -22.61
C HIS A 52 -4.80 6.09 -21.41
N VAL A 53 -3.69 6.80 -21.22
CA VAL A 53 -3.62 7.93 -20.30
C VAL A 53 -4.33 9.12 -20.95
N LYS A 54 -5.25 9.74 -20.21
CA LYS A 54 -6.02 10.90 -20.64
C LYS A 54 -5.56 12.13 -19.87
N TYR A 55 -5.65 13.27 -20.53
CA TYR A 55 -5.26 14.57 -20.00
C TYR A 55 -6.48 15.49 -20.06
N HIS A 56 -6.57 16.41 -19.11
CA HIS A 56 -7.59 17.45 -19.15
C HIS A 56 -7.44 18.32 -20.41
N PRO A 57 -8.50 19.02 -20.86
CA PRO A 57 -8.46 19.84 -22.07
C PRO A 57 -7.34 20.88 -22.10
N ASP A 58 -6.90 21.34 -20.94
CA ASP A 58 -5.80 22.30 -20.76
C ASP A 58 -4.42 21.67 -20.98
N GLY A 59 -4.35 20.35 -21.18
CA GLY A 59 -3.19 19.60 -21.68
C GLY A 59 -2.07 19.31 -20.68
N GLU A 60 -2.05 19.97 -19.52
CA GLU A 60 -0.93 19.87 -18.59
C GLU A 60 -1.06 18.73 -17.56
N ASP A 61 -2.29 18.44 -17.10
CA ASP A 61 -2.52 17.46 -16.03
C ASP A 61 -3.33 16.23 -16.47
N VAL A 62 -3.07 15.12 -15.79
CA VAL A 62 -3.67 13.82 -16.08
C VAL A 62 -5.12 13.82 -15.61
N ASP A 63 -6.05 13.47 -16.51
CA ASP A 63 -7.42 13.14 -16.13
C ASP A 63 -7.40 11.74 -15.52
N PHE A 64 -7.33 11.67 -14.19
CA PHE A 64 -7.21 10.41 -13.48
C PHE A 64 -8.43 9.51 -13.66
N VAL A 65 -9.64 10.06 -13.71
CA VAL A 65 -10.88 9.28 -13.85
C VAL A 65 -10.90 8.57 -15.20
N GLU A 66 -10.68 9.32 -16.29
CA GLU A 66 -10.66 8.75 -17.63
C GLU A 66 -9.46 7.83 -17.85
N SER A 67 -8.32 8.13 -17.22
CA SER A 67 -7.12 7.28 -17.29
C SER A 67 -7.30 5.95 -16.58
N VAL A 68 -7.92 5.93 -15.39
CA VAL A 68 -8.22 4.67 -14.68
C VAL A 68 -9.18 3.81 -15.49
N ARG A 69 -10.23 4.42 -16.06
CA ARG A 69 -11.16 3.72 -16.96
C ARG A 69 -10.45 3.15 -18.17
N GLY A 70 -9.61 3.94 -18.83
CA GLY A 70 -8.89 3.55 -20.04
C GLY A 70 -7.83 2.47 -19.80
N LEU A 71 -7.10 2.53 -18.69
CA LEU A 71 -6.04 1.58 -18.36
C LEU A 71 -6.54 0.26 -17.78
N GLY A 72 -7.74 0.24 -17.18
CA GLY A 72 -8.33 -0.93 -16.55
C GLY A 72 -8.32 -2.21 -17.41
N PRO A 73 -8.78 -2.18 -18.68
CA PRO A 73 -8.67 -3.31 -19.60
C PRO A 73 -7.26 -3.83 -19.82
N LEU A 74 -6.27 -2.94 -19.90
CA LEU A 74 -4.86 -3.29 -20.10
C LEU A 74 -4.30 -3.96 -18.84
N TRP A 75 -4.63 -3.45 -17.64
CA TRP A 75 -4.24 -4.08 -16.38
C TRP A 75 -4.85 -5.46 -16.17
N ARG A 76 -6.08 -5.69 -16.61
CA ARG A 76 -6.65 -7.04 -16.61
C ARG A 76 -5.91 -7.99 -17.56
N ALA A 77 -5.46 -7.51 -18.73
CA ALA A 77 -4.66 -8.32 -19.64
C ALA A 77 -3.27 -8.62 -19.06
N ALA A 78 -2.60 -7.61 -18.51
CA ALA A 78 -1.32 -7.75 -17.82
C ALA A 78 -1.41 -8.70 -16.62
N HIS A 79 -2.49 -8.62 -15.84
CA HIS A 79 -2.76 -9.52 -14.73
C HIS A 79 -2.90 -10.97 -15.19
N ARG A 80 -3.71 -11.24 -16.24
CA ARG A 80 -3.85 -12.60 -16.81
C ARG A 80 -2.50 -13.18 -17.24
N TYR A 81 -1.68 -12.37 -17.91
CA TYR A 81 -0.33 -12.78 -18.27
C TYR A 81 0.51 -13.10 -17.03
N LEU A 82 0.56 -12.20 -16.04
CA LEU A 82 1.37 -12.41 -14.85
C LEU A 82 0.96 -13.67 -14.09
N THR A 83 -0.34 -13.89 -13.90
CA THR A 83 -0.89 -15.08 -13.22
C THR A 83 -0.74 -16.38 -14.02
N SER A 84 -0.42 -16.29 -15.32
CA SER A 84 -0.09 -17.47 -16.12
C SER A 84 1.32 -18.00 -15.85
N LEU A 85 2.17 -17.18 -15.21
CA LEU A 85 3.53 -17.56 -14.85
C LEU A 85 3.56 -18.35 -13.55
N THR A 86 4.46 -19.31 -13.47
CA THR A 86 4.85 -19.94 -12.20
C THR A 86 5.83 -19.04 -11.44
N TRP A 87 5.95 -19.25 -10.13
CA TRP A 87 6.92 -18.53 -9.31
C TRP A 87 8.38 -18.61 -9.83
N PRO A 88 8.90 -19.79 -10.24
CA PRO A 88 10.24 -19.86 -10.85
C PRO A 88 10.36 -19.11 -12.19
N GLN A 89 9.29 -19.09 -12.99
CA GLN A 89 9.29 -18.32 -14.25
C GLN A 89 9.31 -16.82 -13.98
N PHE A 90 8.50 -16.33 -13.04
CA PHE A 90 8.55 -14.93 -12.66
C PHE A 90 9.94 -14.55 -12.11
N GLY A 91 10.48 -15.36 -11.19
CA GLY A 91 11.81 -15.14 -10.62
C GLY A 91 12.91 -15.10 -11.68
N SER A 92 12.93 -16.03 -12.62
CA SER A 92 13.98 -16.08 -13.65
C SER A 92 13.89 -14.92 -14.66
N VAL A 93 12.67 -14.45 -15.00
CA VAL A 93 12.48 -13.37 -15.98
C VAL A 93 12.68 -11.99 -15.35
N TYR A 94 12.10 -11.73 -14.17
CA TYR A 94 12.00 -10.37 -13.63
C TYR A 94 13.05 -10.02 -12.59
N HIS A 95 13.72 -10.99 -11.97
CA HIS A 95 14.70 -10.70 -10.92
C HIS A 95 15.80 -9.74 -11.40
N GLU A 96 16.30 -9.91 -12.63
CA GLU A 96 17.29 -9.00 -13.21
C GLU A 96 16.76 -7.57 -13.32
N TRP A 97 15.55 -7.43 -13.87
CA TRP A 97 14.88 -6.15 -14.05
C TRP A 97 14.49 -5.47 -12.73
N LEU A 98 14.51 -6.19 -11.62
CA LEU A 98 14.15 -5.68 -10.29
C LEU A 98 15.38 -5.36 -9.42
N LYS A 99 16.61 -5.66 -9.87
CA LYS A 99 17.83 -5.41 -9.08
C LYS A 99 18.00 -3.95 -8.66
N TRP A 100 17.54 -3.01 -9.49
CA TRP A 100 17.60 -1.58 -9.19
C TRP A 100 16.82 -1.16 -7.94
N THR A 101 15.95 -2.02 -7.41
CA THR A 101 15.21 -1.77 -6.17
C THR A 101 15.99 -2.11 -4.91
N ASN A 102 17.17 -2.73 -5.06
CA ASN A 102 17.98 -3.31 -3.98
C ASN A 102 17.26 -4.41 -3.16
N CYS A 103 16.09 -4.86 -3.59
CA CYS A 103 15.30 -5.91 -2.94
C CYS A 103 14.52 -6.79 -3.95
N PRO A 104 15.14 -7.28 -5.04
CA PRO A 104 14.43 -8.01 -6.09
C PRO A 104 13.68 -9.24 -5.58
N GLN A 105 14.22 -9.94 -4.57
CA GLN A 105 13.56 -11.10 -3.97
C GLN A 105 12.23 -10.74 -3.31
N GLU A 106 12.08 -9.55 -2.73
CA GLU A 106 10.83 -9.13 -2.11
C GLU A 106 9.72 -8.94 -3.13
N PHE A 107 10.04 -8.43 -4.32
CA PHE A 107 9.09 -8.34 -5.44
C PHE A 107 8.68 -9.73 -5.94
N VAL A 108 9.62 -10.68 -6.01
CA VAL A 108 9.34 -12.08 -6.34
C VAL A 108 8.43 -12.74 -5.28
N ASN A 109 8.63 -12.44 -4.01
CA ASN A 109 7.74 -12.90 -2.94
C ASN A 109 6.34 -12.26 -3.07
N CYS A 110 6.27 -10.97 -3.42
CA CYS A 110 5.00 -10.26 -3.64
C CYS A 110 4.18 -10.85 -4.80
N PHE A 111 4.83 -11.42 -5.81
CA PHE A 111 4.15 -12.13 -6.89
C PHE A 111 3.32 -13.32 -6.39
N GLN A 112 3.84 -14.10 -5.43
CA GLN A 112 3.10 -15.24 -4.86
C GLN A 112 1.81 -14.82 -4.18
N LEU A 113 1.80 -13.64 -3.54
CA LEU A 113 0.64 -13.12 -2.84
C LEU A 113 -0.56 -12.79 -3.76
N LEU A 114 -0.37 -12.83 -5.08
CA LEU A 114 -1.41 -12.56 -6.07
C LEU A 114 -2.09 -13.83 -6.61
N ASP A 115 -1.75 -15.02 -6.08
CA ASP A 115 -2.36 -16.30 -6.49
C ASP A 115 -3.82 -16.47 -6.03
N GLY A 116 -4.29 -15.61 -5.14
CA GLY A 116 -5.66 -15.62 -4.60
C GLY A 116 -5.90 -16.65 -3.50
N LEU A 117 -4.86 -17.33 -2.99
CA LEU A 117 -4.98 -18.30 -1.89
C LEU A 117 -5.22 -17.60 -0.55
N GLU A 118 -4.55 -16.47 -0.31
CA GLU A 118 -4.73 -15.66 0.90
C GLU A 118 -5.64 -14.46 0.62
N ILE A 119 -6.71 -14.31 1.42
CA ILE A 119 -7.67 -13.20 1.29
C ILE A 119 -7.01 -11.83 1.44
N THR A 120 -5.94 -11.74 2.24
CA THR A 120 -5.14 -10.53 2.48
C THR A 120 -4.00 -10.34 1.49
N GLY A 121 -3.76 -11.31 0.60
CA GLY A 121 -2.58 -11.36 -0.26
C GLY A 121 -2.43 -10.13 -1.14
N THR A 122 -3.53 -9.64 -1.74
CA THR A 122 -3.50 -8.42 -2.58
C THR A 122 -3.10 -7.18 -1.78
N ASN A 123 -3.66 -7.00 -0.58
CA ASN A 123 -3.33 -5.85 0.27
C ASN A 123 -1.87 -5.91 0.73
N LEU A 124 -1.39 -7.08 1.17
CA LEU A 124 0.01 -7.27 1.57
C LEU A 124 0.97 -7.04 0.40
N CYS A 125 0.64 -7.56 -0.80
CA CYS A 125 1.42 -7.32 -2.02
C CYS A 125 1.56 -5.83 -2.30
N LEU A 126 0.45 -5.09 -2.32
CA LEU A 126 0.45 -3.66 -2.63
C LEU A 126 1.16 -2.83 -1.55
N LEU A 127 0.97 -3.14 -0.26
CA LEU A 127 1.69 -2.46 0.82
C LEU A 127 3.21 -2.61 0.66
N LYS A 128 3.69 -3.83 0.41
CA LYS A 128 5.11 -4.13 0.21
C LYS A 128 5.66 -3.47 -1.06
N VAL A 129 5.01 -3.69 -2.20
CA VAL A 129 5.46 -3.17 -3.50
C VAL A 129 5.50 -1.65 -3.50
N THR A 130 4.49 -0.97 -2.95
CA THR A 130 4.48 0.49 -2.89
C THR A 130 5.61 1.05 -2.04
N ALA A 131 5.90 0.45 -0.87
CA ALA A 131 7.00 0.89 -0.01
C ALA A 131 8.38 0.71 -0.66
N PHE A 132 8.62 -0.46 -1.28
CA PHE A 132 9.89 -0.71 -1.95
C PHE A 132 10.06 0.14 -3.21
N LEU A 133 9.00 0.33 -3.99
CA LEU A 133 9.03 1.15 -5.20
C LEU A 133 9.24 2.62 -4.88
N GLU A 134 8.56 3.17 -3.86
CA GLU A 134 8.76 4.55 -3.40
C GLU A 134 10.23 4.81 -3.00
N ARG A 135 10.82 3.88 -2.25
CA ARG A 135 12.24 3.95 -1.88
C ARG A 135 13.16 3.89 -3.10
N ALA A 136 12.93 2.94 -4.00
CA ALA A 136 13.75 2.75 -5.20
C ALA A 136 13.67 3.97 -6.14
N LEU A 137 12.47 4.55 -6.32
CA LEU A 137 12.28 5.77 -7.09
C LEU A 137 13.04 6.95 -6.47
N GLY A 138 13.08 7.08 -5.16
CA GLY A 138 13.89 8.11 -4.51
C GLY A 138 15.40 7.89 -4.69
N ASP A 139 15.87 6.64 -4.75
CA ASP A 139 17.28 6.36 -5.11
C ASP A 139 17.57 6.76 -6.55
N ALA A 140 16.65 6.46 -7.48
CA ALA A 140 16.77 6.89 -8.88
C ALA A 140 16.72 8.42 -9.02
N PHE A 141 15.85 9.10 -8.28
CA PHE A 141 15.77 10.57 -8.25
C PHE A 141 17.12 11.20 -7.92
N LEU A 142 17.84 10.66 -6.94
CA LEU A 142 19.13 11.19 -6.48
C LEU A 142 20.28 11.00 -7.48
N LEU A 143 20.04 10.34 -8.62
CA LEU A 143 21.00 10.36 -9.73
C LEU A 143 21.17 11.75 -10.34
N VAL A 144 20.12 12.58 -10.29
CA VAL A 144 20.08 13.92 -10.89
C VAL A 144 19.62 15.01 -9.92
N GLY A 145 18.79 14.65 -8.95
CA GLY A 145 18.31 15.55 -7.90
C GLY A 145 19.27 15.65 -6.72
N LYS A 146 19.01 16.62 -5.83
CA LYS A 146 19.81 16.85 -4.62
C LYS A 146 19.15 16.34 -3.35
N GLU A 147 17.86 16.61 -3.20
CA GLU A 147 17.06 16.25 -2.03
C GLU A 147 15.77 15.60 -2.50
N CYS A 148 15.56 14.34 -2.09
CA CYS A 148 14.40 13.58 -2.51
C CYS A 148 13.13 14.18 -1.88
N PRO A 149 12.08 14.48 -2.68
CA PRO A 149 10.80 14.91 -2.15
C PRO A 149 10.27 13.94 -1.10
N PHE A 150 9.67 14.50 -0.04
CA PHE A 150 9.11 13.72 1.06
C PHE A 150 7.83 12.97 0.65
N LEU A 151 6.97 13.60 -0.14
CA LEU A 151 5.71 13.01 -0.57
C LEU A 151 5.89 12.26 -1.89
N LEU A 152 5.41 11.01 -1.94
CA LEU A 152 5.45 10.19 -3.17
C LEU A 152 4.82 10.90 -4.38
N ARG A 153 3.71 11.62 -4.19
CA ARG A 153 3.06 12.35 -5.30
C ARG A 153 3.99 13.41 -5.92
N ASP A 154 4.79 14.08 -5.10
CA ASP A 154 5.70 15.15 -5.54
C ASP A 154 6.94 14.51 -6.19
N LEU A 155 7.42 13.39 -5.65
CA LEU A 155 8.45 12.57 -6.27
C LEU A 155 8.03 12.12 -7.69
N LEU A 156 6.81 11.59 -7.85
CA LEU A 156 6.28 11.14 -9.14
C LEU A 156 6.03 12.30 -10.12
N ALA A 157 5.75 13.50 -9.63
CA ALA A 157 5.58 14.71 -10.45
C ALA A 157 6.90 15.43 -10.77
N SER A 158 8.03 14.95 -10.23
CA SER A 158 9.32 15.63 -10.37
C SER A 158 9.87 15.61 -11.80
N SER A 159 10.53 16.70 -12.17
CA SER A 159 11.23 16.83 -13.45
C SER A 159 12.41 15.86 -13.56
N GLU A 160 12.99 15.51 -12.42
CA GLU A 160 14.13 14.63 -12.23
C GLU A 160 13.77 13.21 -12.65
N LEU A 161 12.70 12.63 -12.10
CA LEU A 161 12.23 11.32 -12.53
C LEU A 161 11.71 11.36 -13.98
N ALA A 162 11.07 12.45 -14.39
CA ALA A 162 10.67 12.63 -15.78
C ALA A 162 11.88 12.67 -16.74
N SER A 163 13.03 13.17 -16.31
CA SER A 163 14.25 13.19 -17.12
C SER A 163 14.90 11.80 -17.27
N ILE A 164 14.71 10.93 -16.27
CA ILE A 164 15.27 9.57 -16.25
C ILE A 164 14.34 8.59 -17.01
N PHE A 165 13.07 8.56 -16.64
CA PHE A 165 12.10 7.59 -17.13
C PHE A 165 11.22 8.13 -18.27
N GLY A 166 11.07 9.44 -18.38
CA GLY A 166 10.13 10.10 -19.28
C GLY A 166 8.80 10.43 -18.58
N LYS A 167 8.27 11.63 -18.83
CA LYS A 167 6.99 12.12 -18.26
C LYS A 167 5.85 11.13 -18.43
N ASN A 168 5.68 10.57 -19.63
CA ASN A 168 4.60 9.62 -19.96
C ASN A 168 4.58 8.41 -19.01
N LYS A 169 5.75 7.84 -18.70
CA LYS A 169 5.85 6.69 -17.79
C LYS A 169 5.51 7.09 -16.36
N MET A 170 5.94 8.28 -15.94
CA MET A 170 5.59 8.83 -14.63
C MET A 170 4.10 9.12 -14.51
N ASP A 171 3.46 9.63 -15.57
CA ASP A 171 2.01 9.86 -15.60
C ASP A 171 1.23 8.54 -15.41
N VAL A 172 1.68 7.43 -15.99
CA VAL A 172 1.10 6.09 -15.71
C VAL A 172 1.23 5.73 -14.22
N LEU A 173 2.39 5.96 -13.59
CA LEU A 173 2.53 5.74 -12.14
C LEU A 173 1.65 6.68 -11.32
N ARG A 174 1.50 7.94 -11.73
CA ARG A 174 0.64 8.93 -11.05
C ARG A 174 -0.82 8.48 -11.03
N VAL A 175 -1.30 7.78 -12.07
CA VAL A 175 -2.65 7.18 -12.08
C VAL A 175 -2.83 6.15 -10.95
N LEU A 176 -1.79 5.35 -10.65
CA LEU A 176 -1.83 4.30 -9.63
C LEU A 176 -1.52 4.82 -8.21
N LEU A 177 -0.55 5.72 -8.07
CA LEU A 177 0.11 6.07 -6.79
C LEU A 177 0.20 7.58 -6.51
N GLY A 178 -0.40 8.41 -7.37
CA GLY A 178 -0.29 9.86 -7.32
C GLY A 178 -1.10 10.55 -6.22
N SER A 179 -1.78 11.64 -6.57
CA SER A 179 -2.55 12.44 -5.62
C SER A 179 -3.84 11.72 -5.16
N PRO A 180 -4.55 12.24 -4.15
CA PRO A 180 -5.87 11.71 -3.75
C PRO A 180 -6.94 11.69 -4.85
N GLN A 181 -6.71 12.37 -5.98
CA GLN A 181 -7.59 12.35 -7.15
C GLN A 181 -7.34 11.14 -8.07
N SER A 182 -6.22 10.43 -7.89
CA SER A 182 -5.92 9.18 -8.59
C SER A 182 -6.35 7.95 -7.78
N LEU A 183 -5.98 6.73 -8.20
CA LEU A 183 -6.23 5.54 -7.38
C LEU A 183 -5.60 5.64 -5.99
N ASN A 184 -4.49 6.38 -5.88
CA ASN A 184 -3.77 6.64 -4.64
C ASN A 184 -3.57 5.38 -3.77
N LEU A 185 -3.22 4.25 -4.41
CA LEU A 185 -3.25 2.94 -3.76
C LEU A 185 -2.37 2.89 -2.52
N ARG A 186 -1.22 3.59 -2.56
CA ARG A 186 -0.31 3.73 -1.42
C ARG A 186 -1.05 4.28 -0.21
N ASN A 187 -1.70 5.43 -0.29
CA ASN A 187 -2.36 6.02 0.87
C ASN A 187 -3.62 5.26 1.28
N VAL A 188 -4.42 4.78 0.32
CA VAL A 188 -5.63 4.01 0.60
C VAL A 188 -5.32 2.75 1.43
N LEU A 189 -4.21 2.07 1.14
CA LEU A 189 -3.78 0.89 1.89
C LEU A 189 -3.04 1.23 3.19
N TRP A 190 -2.05 2.14 3.14
CA TRP A 190 -1.21 2.44 4.31
C TRP A 190 -1.97 3.11 5.45
N HIS A 191 -3.05 3.83 5.15
CA HIS A 191 -3.94 4.40 6.16
C HIS A 191 -5.09 3.46 6.58
N GLY A 192 -5.09 2.22 6.08
CA GLY A 192 -6.02 1.19 6.53
C GLY A 192 -7.46 1.38 6.06
N PHE A 193 -7.71 2.05 4.93
CA PHE A 193 -9.07 2.23 4.41
C PHE A 193 -9.57 1.01 3.62
N ALA A 194 -8.67 0.30 2.93
CA ALA A 194 -9.04 -0.83 2.09
C ALA A 194 -9.12 -2.14 2.88
N ALA A 195 -10.32 -2.70 2.96
CA ALA A 195 -10.55 -4.05 3.46
C ALA A 195 -10.09 -5.11 2.42
N PRO A 196 -9.81 -6.34 2.87
CA PRO A 196 -9.49 -7.45 1.97
C PRO A 196 -10.55 -7.66 0.89
N GLY A 197 -10.09 -7.74 -0.36
CA GLY A 197 -10.95 -7.96 -1.53
C GLY A 197 -11.63 -6.72 -2.11
N GLU A 198 -11.43 -5.52 -1.55
CA GLU A 198 -11.90 -4.27 -2.17
C GLU A 198 -11.00 -3.80 -3.31
N VAL A 199 -9.67 -3.97 -3.15
CA VAL A 199 -8.69 -3.60 -4.18
C VAL A 199 -8.44 -4.80 -5.09
N ALA A 200 -8.54 -4.58 -6.40
CA ALA A 200 -8.34 -5.66 -7.38
C ALA A 200 -6.87 -6.09 -7.49
N PRO A 201 -6.59 -7.41 -7.62
CA PRO A 201 -5.22 -7.94 -7.73
C PRO A 201 -4.48 -7.47 -8.99
N MET A 202 -5.21 -7.03 -10.02
CA MET A 202 -4.62 -6.49 -11.24
C MET A 202 -3.71 -5.28 -10.97
N TYR A 203 -3.99 -4.49 -9.92
CA TYR A 203 -3.14 -3.37 -9.56
C TYR A 203 -1.79 -3.82 -8.95
N GLY A 204 -1.79 -4.94 -8.21
CA GLY A 204 -0.55 -5.57 -7.75
C GLY A 204 0.29 -6.05 -8.93
N SER A 205 -0.34 -6.74 -9.90
CA SER A 205 0.35 -7.16 -11.12
C SER A 205 0.90 -5.98 -11.93
N ALA A 206 0.11 -4.90 -12.05
CA ALA A 206 0.55 -3.69 -12.74
C ALA A 206 1.80 -3.10 -12.10
N LEU A 207 1.84 -2.94 -10.77
CA LEU A 207 3.01 -2.37 -10.08
C LEU A 207 4.25 -3.27 -10.17
N LEU A 208 4.10 -4.60 -10.09
CA LEU A 208 5.22 -5.54 -10.29
C LEU A 208 5.83 -5.39 -11.70
N LEU A 209 4.99 -5.37 -12.73
CA LEU A 209 5.43 -5.24 -14.12
C LEU A 209 6.02 -3.85 -14.40
N ILE A 210 5.43 -2.80 -13.84
CA ILE A 210 5.95 -1.44 -13.92
C ILE A 210 7.32 -1.34 -13.26
N ALA A 211 7.50 -1.90 -12.05
CA ALA A 211 8.79 -1.85 -11.35
C ALA A 211 9.91 -2.51 -12.16
N ALA A 212 9.64 -3.67 -12.77
CA ALA A 212 10.59 -4.32 -13.68
C ALA A 212 10.85 -3.48 -14.94
N SER A 213 9.79 -2.94 -15.55
CA SER A 213 9.90 -2.14 -16.78
C SER A 213 10.64 -0.82 -16.58
N LEU A 214 10.52 -0.22 -15.39
CA LEU A 214 11.32 0.94 -14.99
C LEU A 214 12.79 0.55 -14.80
N GLY A 215 13.08 -0.62 -14.24
CA GLY A 215 14.45 -1.12 -14.10
C GLY A 215 15.17 -1.26 -15.44
N PHE A 216 14.47 -1.77 -16.47
CA PHE A 216 14.97 -1.75 -17.84
C PHE A 216 15.28 -0.33 -18.33
N CYS A 217 14.34 0.61 -18.15
CA CYS A 217 14.52 2.00 -18.56
C CYS A 217 15.70 2.68 -17.84
N LEU A 218 15.88 2.40 -16.55
CA LEU A 218 16.99 2.91 -15.76
C LEU A 218 18.33 2.37 -16.25
N GLY A 219 18.39 1.08 -16.59
CA GLY A 219 19.56 0.45 -17.19
C GLY A 219 19.98 1.13 -18.50
N GLU A 220 19.01 1.44 -19.37
CA GLU A 220 19.28 2.22 -20.59
C GLU A 220 19.79 3.63 -20.29
N PHE A 221 19.17 4.32 -19.33
CA PHE A 221 19.60 5.66 -18.91
C PHE A 221 21.04 5.67 -18.40
N LEU A 222 21.39 4.78 -17.48
CA LEU A 222 22.74 4.65 -16.91
C LEU A 222 23.77 4.25 -17.97
N SER A 223 23.39 3.40 -18.92
CA SER A 223 24.28 3.02 -20.04
C SER A 223 24.66 4.22 -20.93
N ARG A 224 23.74 5.18 -21.08
CA ARG A 224 23.99 6.44 -21.80
C ARG A 224 24.76 7.46 -20.94
N GLN A 225 24.51 7.48 -19.63
CA GLN A 225 25.13 8.39 -18.67
C GLN A 225 26.22 7.70 -17.84
N ARG A 226 27.32 7.29 -18.49
CA ARG A 226 28.39 6.45 -17.89
C ARG A 226 29.04 7.01 -16.62
N ALA A 227 28.87 8.29 -16.31
CA ALA A 227 29.41 8.91 -15.10
C ALA A 227 28.51 8.70 -13.87
N LEU A 228 27.27 8.25 -14.05
CA LEU A 228 26.29 8.08 -12.99
C LEU A 228 26.27 6.63 -12.51
N THR A 229 26.20 6.45 -11.19
CA THR A 229 26.04 5.14 -10.54
C THR A 229 24.87 5.22 -9.57
N LEU A 230 23.94 4.28 -9.69
CA LEU A 230 22.82 4.18 -8.75
C LEU A 230 23.35 3.82 -7.37
N THR A 231 23.08 4.69 -6.40
CA THR A 231 23.46 4.49 -5.00
C THR A 231 22.18 4.30 -4.19
N HIS A 232 22.14 3.22 -3.42
CA HIS A 232 21.00 2.93 -2.55
C HIS A 232 21.17 3.63 -1.21
N ARG A 233 20.18 4.44 -0.83
CA ARG A 233 20.16 5.07 0.50
C ARG A 233 20.14 3.97 1.57
N PRO A 234 20.76 4.14 2.74
CA PRO A 234 20.64 3.16 3.81
C PRO A 234 19.17 3.04 4.25
N PHE A 235 18.81 1.90 4.86
CA PHE A 235 17.54 1.81 5.57
C PHE A 235 17.59 2.72 6.80
N PHE A 236 16.44 3.27 7.18
CA PHE A 236 16.34 4.03 8.41
C PHE A 236 16.62 3.09 9.59
N THR A 237 17.56 3.47 10.44
CA THR A 237 17.85 2.75 11.68
C THR A 237 17.08 3.41 12.82
N LEU A 238 16.53 2.59 13.72
CA LEU A 238 15.90 3.05 14.96
C LEU A 238 16.96 2.93 16.07
N PRO A 239 17.77 3.99 16.34
CA PRO A 239 18.97 3.87 17.18
C PRO A 239 18.69 3.41 18.60
N HIS A 240 17.49 3.71 19.13
CA HIS A 240 17.09 3.36 20.50
C HIS A 240 16.23 2.09 20.58
N LEU A 241 16.07 1.33 19.48
CA LEU A 241 15.20 0.15 19.47
C LEU A 241 15.72 -0.96 20.39
N SER A 242 17.04 -1.13 20.48
CA SER A 242 17.70 -2.06 21.41
C SER A 242 17.52 -1.65 22.88
N GLU A 243 17.36 -0.36 23.14
CA GLU A 243 17.13 0.22 24.46
C GLU A 243 15.66 0.13 24.89
N MET A 244 14.74 -0.18 23.97
CA MET A 244 13.32 -0.45 24.26
C MET A 244 13.12 -1.82 24.95
N LEU A 245 13.84 -2.06 26.04
CA LEU A 245 13.71 -3.24 26.93
C LEU A 245 12.35 -3.34 27.64
N VAL A 246 11.44 -2.40 27.38
CA VAL A 246 10.08 -2.32 27.95
C VAL A 246 9.20 -3.48 27.50
N PHE A 247 9.52 -4.09 26.36
CA PHE A 247 8.70 -5.10 25.70
C PHE A 247 9.41 -6.48 25.76
N PRO A 248 8.82 -7.49 26.43
CA PRO A 248 9.35 -8.86 26.49
C PRO A 248 9.36 -9.57 25.10
N ASP A 249 9.52 -10.90 25.06
CA ASP A 249 9.22 -11.67 23.84
C ASP A 249 7.72 -12.05 23.79
N VAL A 250 7.10 -12.04 22.61
CA VAL A 250 5.69 -12.48 22.45
C VAL A 250 5.70 -13.99 22.24
N GLY A 251 5.16 -14.74 23.21
CA GLY A 251 4.99 -16.18 23.16
C GLY A 251 3.61 -16.61 22.63
N GLU A 252 3.39 -17.93 22.57
CA GLU A 252 2.14 -18.49 22.04
C GLU A 252 0.93 -18.16 22.92
N GLU A 253 1.11 -18.01 24.23
CA GLU A 253 0.03 -17.61 25.15
C GLU A 253 -0.46 -16.19 24.83
N GLU A 254 0.44 -15.23 24.64
CA GLU A 254 0.11 -13.86 24.25
C GLU A 254 -0.58 -13.81 22.88
N LEU A 255 -0.09 -14.60 21.91
CA LEU A 255 -0.72 -14.69 20.58
C LEU A 255 -2.14 -15.27 20.66
N CYS A 256 -2.36 -16.29 21.49
CA CYS A 256 -3.69 -16.85 21.73
C CYS A 256 -4.64 -15.80 22.37
N VAL A 257 -4.14 -14.95 23.26
CA VAL A 257 -4.91 -13.84 23.83
C VAL A 257 -5.26 -12.83 22.73
N MET A 258 -4.29 -12.43 21.91
CA MET A 258 -4.51 -11.51 20.79
C MET A 258 -5.57 -12.03 19.82
N GLU A 259 -5.55 -13.31 19.46
CA GLU A 259 -6.55 -13.90 18.55
C GLU A 259 -7.98 -13.90 19.12
N LYS A 260 -8.13 -14.06 20.44
CA LYS A 260 -9.43 -13.92 21.11
C LYS A 260 -9.89 -12.47 21.10
N LEU A 261 -8.98 -11.53 21.32
CA LEU A 261 -9.28 -10.09 21.30
C LEU A 261 -9.65 -9.60 19.90
N ILE A 262 -9.06 -10.15 18.83
CA ILE A 262 -9.38 -9.79 17.44
C ILE A 262 -10.89 -9.88 17.16
N GLY A 263 -11.56 -10.94 17.62
CA GLY A 263 -12.99 -11.15 17.38
C GLY A 263 -13.94 -10.54 18.42
N SER A 264 -13.41 -9.93 19.50
CA SER A 264 -14.23 -9.42 20.61
C SER A 264 -13.99 -7.94 20.91
N SER A 265 -12.90 -7.37 20.40
CA SER A 265 -12.52 -5.97 20.59
C SER A 265 -13.28 -5.06 19.64
N THR A 266 -13.83 -3.96 20.17
CA THR A 266 -14.42 -2.91 19.34
C THR A 266 -13.38 -2.10 18.56
N PHE A 267 -12.09 -2.29 18.89
CA PHE A 267 -10.97 -1.70 18.16
C PHE A 267 -10.77 -2.33 16.78
N VAL A 268 -11.24 -3.56 16.57
CA VAL A 268 -11.11 -4.29 15.29
C VAL A 268 -12.43 -4.22 14.54
N PRO A 269 -12.53 -3.43 13.46
CA PRO A 269 -13.70 -3.48 12.61
C PRO A 269 -13.80 -4.83 11.90
N GLU A 270 -14.99 -5.41 11.83
CA GLU A 270 -15.24 -6.74 11.24
C GLU A 270 -14.63 -6.92 9.82
N PRO A 271 -14.74 -5.96 8.88
CA PRO A 271 -14.14 -6.12 7.55
C PRO A 271 -12.62 -6.23 7.55
N MET A 272 -11.97 -5.73 8.60
CA MET A 272 -10.52 -5.67 8.74
C MET A 272 -9.94 -6.87 9.51
N GLU A 273 -10.78 -7.67 10.18
CA GLU A 273 -10.39 -8.85 10.95
C GLU A 273 -9.40 -9.77 10.22
N PRO A 274 -9.54 -10.07 8.91
CA PRO A 274 -8.61 -10.96 8.23
C PRO A 274 -7.17 -10.42 8.20
N GLN A 275 -6.96 -9.10 8.15
CA GLN A 275 -5.62 -8.49 8.17
C GLN A 275 -4.94 -8.69 9.53
N TRP A 276 -5.70 -8.56 10.63
CA TRP A 276 -5.19 -8.83 11.97
C TRP A 276 -4.76 -10.29 12.14
N ARG A 277 -5.60 -11.23 11.68
CA ARG A 277 -5.28 -12.66 11.74
C ARG A 277 -4.06 -13.00 10.89
N ALA A 278 -3.97 -12.45 9.68
CA ALA A 278 -2.81 -12.64 8.81
C ALA A 278 -1.51 -12.11 9.45
N ALA A 279 -1.56 -11.00 10.19
CA ALA A 279 -0.41 -10.48 10.91
C ALA A 279 0.08 -11.41 12.03
N VAL A 280 -0.85 -11.93 12.85
CA VAL A 280 -0.53 -12.91 13.90
C VAL A 280 0.09 -14.18 13.29
N GLN A 281 -0.48 -14.67 12.18
CA GLN A 281 0.08 -15.81 11.46
C GLN A 281 1.46 -15.50 10.89
N ALA A 282 1.68 -14.31 10.32
CA ALA A 282 2.99 -13.89 9.85
C ALA A 282 4.02 -13.90 10.98
N TYR A 283 3.66 -13.42 12.18
CA TYR A 283 4.53 -13.48 13.35
C TYR A 283 4.88 -14.94 13.74
N ARG A 284 3.88 -15.84 13.83
CA ARG A 284 4.12 -17.26 14.14
C ARG A 284 5.06 -17.95 13.15
N HIS A 285 5.02 -17.54 11.88
CA HIS A 285 5.89 -18.06 10.83
C HIS A 285 7.21 -17.29 10.69
N HIS A 286 7.55 -16.43 11.65
CA HIS A 286 8.74 -15.57 11.64
C HIS A 286 8.83 -14.64 10.42
N ARG A 287 7.70 -14.37 9.75
CA ARG A 287 7.58 -13.35 8.70
C ARG A 287 7.34 -11.97 9.33
N PHE A 288 8.29 -11.52 10.13
CA PHE A 288 8.16 -10.30 10.93
C PHE A 288 7.90 -9.04 10.10
N PHE A 289 8.42 -8.98 8.87
CA PHE A 289 8.11 -7.88 7.98
C PHE A 289 6.63 -7.81 7.64
N ASP A 290 6.07 -8.93 7.20
CA ASP A 290 4.68 -9.02 6.77
C ASP A 290 3.76 -8.74 7.96
N CYS A 291 4.13 -9.19 9.17
CA CYS A 291 3.47 -8.83 10.42
C CYS A 291 3.39 -7.30 10.62
N VAL A 292 4.53 -6.60 10.59
CA VAL A 292 4.57 -5.14 10.79
C VAL A 292 3.80 -4.40 9.69
N VAL A 293 3.99 -4.79 8.43
CA VAL A 293 3.33 -4.17 7.28
C VAL A 293 1.81 -4.34 7.35
N LEU A 294 1.33 -5.47 7.87
CA LEU A 294 -0.09 -5.67 8.09
C LEU A 294 -0.61 -4.90 9.31
N LEU A 295 0.13 -4.82 10.43
CA LEU A 295 -0.37 -4.20 11.67
C LEU A 295 -0.38 -2.68 11.64
N LEU A 296 0.60 -2.03 11.00
CA LEU A 296 0.70 -0.56 11.03
C LEU A 296 -0.55 0.15 10.49
N PRO A 297 -1.10 -0.21 9.30
CA PRO A 297 -2.34 0.37 8.81
C PRO A 297 -3.54 0.07 9.72
N GLN A 298 -3.53 -1.08 10.37
CA GLN A 298 -4.63 -1.55 11.22
C GLN A 298 -4.68 -0.84 12.57
N LEU A 299 -3.51 -0.50 13.11
CA LEU A 299 -3.40 0.38 14.27
C LEU A 299 -4.04 1.74 13.99
N GLU A 300 -3.75 2.33 12.83
CA GLU A 300 -4.37 3.60 12.42
C GLU A 300 -5.89 3.45 12.23
N MET A 301 -6.34 2.40 11.55
CA MET A 301 -7.76 2.15 11.33
C MET A 301 -8.55 1.94 12.64
N GLY A 302 -8.02 1.15 13.57
CA GLY A 302 -8.68 0.91 14.87
C GLY A 302 -8.71 2.16 15.75
N LEU A 303 -7.64 2.97 15.74
CA LEU A 303 -7.63 4.26 16.42
C LEU A 303 -8.62 5.24 15.78
N ARG A 304 -8.71 5.29 14.45
CA ARG A 304 -9.71 6.09 13.73
C ARG A 304 -11.14 5.66 14.07
N ALA A 305 -11.40 4.36 14.11
CA ALA A 305 -12.71 3.82 14.50
C ALA A 305 -13.09 4.19 15.94
N THR A 306 -12.13 4.08 16.86
CA THR A 306 -12.32 4.47 18.26
C THR A 306 -12.58 5.97 18.38
N PHE A 307 -11.74 6.79 17.75
CA PHE A 307 -11.87 8.24 17.71
C PHE A 307 -13.23 8.69 17.18
N ALA A 308 -13.66 8.14 16.03
CA ALA A 308 -14.93 8.48 15.41
C ALA A 308 -16.14 8.13 16.31
N ARG A 309 -16.06 7.00 17.02
CA ARG A 309 -17.08 6.57 17.98
C ARG A 309 -17.14 7.51 19.19
N VAL A 310 -16.02 7.74 19.87
CA VAL A 310 -16.01 8.47 21.15
C VAL A 310 -16.30 9.96 20.95
N ASN A 311 -15.81 10.55 19.86
CA ASN A 311 -16.10 11.95 19.52
C ASN A 311 -17.41 12.12 18.72
N SER A 312 -18.19 11.05 18.52
CA SER A 312 -19.48 11.07 17.80
C SER A 312 -19.40 11.71 16.40
N CYS A 313 -18.34 11.40 15.66
CA CYS A 313 -18.05 11.92 14.31
C CYS A 313 -17.91 10.77 13.29
N PRO A 314 -18.99 10.02 13.00
CA PRO A 314 -18.94 8.84 12.13
C PRO A 314 -18.46 9.14 10.71
N GLU A 315 -18.64 10.36 10.22
CA GLU A 315 -18.11 10.82 8.93
C GLU A 315 -16.59 10.75 8.86
N ARG A 316 -15.89 10.85 10.00
CA ARG A 316 -14.42 10.77 10.06
C ARG A 316 -13.86 9.37 9.84
N LEU A 317 -14.73 8.36 9.94
CA LEU A 317 -14.39 6.98 9.62
C LEU A 317 -14.21 6.75 8.12
N LEU A 318 -14.89 7.53 7.26
CA LEU A 318 -14.93 7.40 5.80
C LEU A 318 -14.12 8.49 5.08
N THR A 319 -13.01 8.95 5.66
CA THR A 319 -12.28 10.16 5.21
C THR A 319 -11.32 9.98 4.05
N ALA A 320 -11.43 8.90 3.30
CA ALA A 320 -10.77 8.83 2.02
C ALA A 320 -11.52 9.65 0.97
N GLU A 321 -11.63 10.97 1.12
CA GLU A 321 -12.20 11.85 0.10
C GLU A 321 -11.11 12.43 -0.81
N SER A 322 -11.37 12.57 -2.10
CA SER A 322 -10.39 13.11 -3.07
C SER A 322 -10.07 14.59 -2.86
N THR A 323 -10.85 15.29 -2.02
CA THR A 323 -10.81 16.74 -1.80
C THR A 323 -10.60 17.14 -0.34
N VAL A 324 -10.56 16.19 0.60
CA VAL A 324 -10.36 16.43 2.03
C VAL A 324 -9.16 15.60 2.50
N LEU A 325 -8.36 16.16 3.41
CA LEU A 325 -7.24 15.42 4.00
C LEU A 325 -7.78 14.19 4.75
N TYR A 326 -7.06 13.07 4.64
CA TYR A 326 -7.36 11.88 5.43
C TYR A 326 -7.29 12.21 6.93
N THR A 327 -8.17 11.60 7.74
CA THR A 327 -7.99 11.62 9.19
C THR A 327 -6.84 10.67 9.55
N THR A 328 -5.66 11.26 9.75
CA THR A 328 -4.39 10.61 10.07
C THR A 328 -4.14 10.60 11.58
N PHE A 329 -3.05 9.96 12.02
CA PHE A 329 -2.61 10.00 13.41
C PHE A 329 -2.49 11.41 13.98
N ASP A 330 -2.05 12.39 13.18
CA ASP A 330 -1.91 13.77 13.66
C ASP A 330 -3.27 14.30 14.13
N GLU A 331 -4.33 14.19 13.33
CA GLU A 331 -5.68 14.62 13.71
C GLU A 331 -6.27 13.76 14.84
N ILE A 332 -6.03 12.44 14.83
CA ILE A 332 -6.55 11.49 15.83
C ILE A 332 -5.98 11.76 17.22
N LEU A 333 -4.70 12.15 17.31
CA LEU A 333 -3.95 12.30 18.56
C LEU A 333 -3.89 13.75 19.08
N GLU A 334 -4.51 14.71 18.39
CA GLU A 334 -4.63 16.10 18.88
C GLU A 334 -5.42 16.18 20.20
N ASN A 335 -5.08 17.16 21.05
CA ASN A 335 -5.72 17.31 22.36
C ASN A 335 -7.17 17.80 22.27
N THR A 336 -7.52 18.48 21.17
CA THR A 336 -8.83 19.07 20.96
C THR A 336 -9.37 18.75 19.58
N PHE A 337 -10.67 18.49 19.47
CA PHE A 337 -11.38 18.28 18.22
C PHE A 337 -12.63 19.16 18.17
N ASN A 338 -12.83 19.90 17.07
CA ASN A 338 -13.97 20.82 16.88
C ASN A 338 -14.23 21.79 18.06
N GLY A 339 -13.17 22.32 18.66
CA GLY A 339 -13.27 23.26 19.79
C GLY A 339 -13.64 22.64 21.13
N SER A 340 -13.71 21.31 21.21
CA SER A 340 -13.92 20.54 22.44
C SER A 340 -12.69 19.64 22.71
N ASN A 341 -12.60 19.08 23.91
CA ASN A 341 -11.56 18.10 24.22
C ASN A 341 -11.75 16.85 23.35
N ASN A 342 -10.65 16.32 22.82
CA ASN A 342 -10.66 14.99 22.20
C ASN A 342 -10.86 13.95 23.30
N LEU A 343 -11.86 13.08 23.16
CA LEU A 343 -12.19 12.07 24.17
C LEU A 343 -11.39 10.77 24.00
N LEU A 344 -10.61 10.65 22.92
CA LEU A 344 -9.79 9.46 22.68
C LEU A 344 -8.77 9.18 23.80
N PRO A 345 -8.02 10.15 24.35
CA PRO A 345 -7.10 9.89 25.46
C PRO A 345 -7.80 9.36 26.71
N GLU A 346 -9.03 9.79 26.99
CA GLU A 346 -9.82 9.30 28.13
C GLU A 346 -10.25 7.83 27.91
N GLU A 347 -10.72 7.50 26.70
CA GLU A 347 -11.10 6.12 26.31
C GLU A 347 -9.88 5.17 26.31
N LEU A 348 -8.71 5.64 25.88
CA LEU A 348 -7.49 4.83 25.85
C LEU A 348 -6.86 4.64 27.24
N GLY A 349 -7.30 5.41 28.23
CA GLY A 349 -6.75 5.42 29.58
C GLY A 349 -5.33 6.01 29.66
N ASN A 350 -4.84 6.22 30.88
CA ASN A 350 -3.50 6.74 31.13
C ASN A 350 -2.46 5.59 31.00
N PRO A 351 -1.38 5.70 30.19
CA PRO A 351 -0.42 4.61 29.98
C PRO A 351 0.25 4.08 31.26
N LEU A 352 0.22 4.86 32.35
CA LEU A 352 0.79 4.56 33.66
C LEU A 352 -0.22 3.95 34.66
N MET A 353 -1.49 3.77 34.30
CA MET A 353 -2.50 3.15 35.18
C MET A 353 -2.51 1.64 34.98
N VAL A 354 -1.53 1.03 35.65
CA VAL A 354 -1.00 -0.35 35.71
C VAL A 354 -2.02 -1.48 36.04
N ASN A 355 -3.33 -1.34 35.78
CA ASN A 355 -4.28 -2.47 35.90
C ASN A 355 -5.42 -2.33 34.87
N VAL A 356 -5.13 -2.60 33.60
CA VAL A 356 -6.03 -2.43 32.45
C VAL A 356 -7.20 -3.42 32.51
N TYR A 357 -8.42 -2.92 32.69
CA TYR A 357 -9.67 -3.71 32.66
C TYR A 357 -10.48 -3.54 31.35
N GLU A 358 -9.98 -2.79 30.36
CA GLU A 358 -10.67 -2.61 29.08
C GLU A 358 -9.97 -3.33 27.93
N ASN A 359 -10.73 -4.17 27.21
CA ASN A 359 -10.24 -5.02 26.11
C ASN A 359 -9.53 -4.21 25.00
N ASN A 360 -9.95 -2.97 24.74
CA ASN A 360 -9.36 -2.13 23.67
C ASN A 360 -7.94 -1.65 24.02
N VAL A 361 -7.73 -1.19 25.26
CA VAL A 361 -6.42 -0.68 25.72
C VAL A 361 -5.40 -1.80 25.73
N LEU A 362 -5.76 -2.95 26.30
CA LEU A 362 -4.93 -4.14 26.32
C LEU A 362 -4.57 -4.59 24.90
N PHE A 363 -5.53 -4.54 23.97
CA PHE A 363 -5.31 -4.88 22.57
C PHE A 363 -4.31 -3.93 21.90
N ILE A 364 -4.41 -2.62 22.09
CA ILE A 364 -3.45 -1.64 21.54
C ILE A 364 -2.03 -1.89 22.06
N PHE A 365 -1.88 -2.17 23.37
CA PHE A 365 -0.58 -2.55 23.93
C PHE A 365 -0.04 -3.82 23.27
N PHE A 366 -0.86 -4.85 23.07
CA PHE A 366 -0.44 -6.06 22.35
C PHE A 366 0.01 -5.76 20.91
N ILE A 367 -0.64 -4.83 20.22
CA ILE A 367 -0.27 -4.45 18.85
C ILE A 367 1.08 -3.74 18.83
N LEU A 368 1.23 -2.71 19.65
CA LEU A 368 2.49 -1.96 19.77
C LEU A 368 3.63 -2.90 20.18
N TYR A 369 3.33 -3.80 21.12
CA TYR A 369 4.25 -4.81 21.57
C TYR A 369 4.70 -5.74 20.43
N LEU A 370 3.75 -6.30 19.69
CA LEU A 370 4.01 -7.20 18.57
C LEU A 370 4.79 -6.50 17.44
N VAL A 371 4.49 -5.23 17.15
CA VAL A 371 5.24 -4.40 16.21
C VAL A 371 6.67 -4.17 16.70
N CYS A 372 6.87 -3.77 17.95
CA CYS A 372 8.20 -3.54 18.52
C CYS A 372 9.08 -4.80 18.50
N VAL A 373 8.54 -5.95 18.89
CA VAL A 373 9.28 -7.24 18.84
C VAL A 373 9.61 -7.63 17.40
N SER A 374 8.66 -7.48 16.48
CA SER A 374 8.89 -7.76 15.06
C SER A 374 9.95 -6.85 14.43
N LEU A 375 10.02 -5.59 14.86
CA LEU A 375 11.05 -4.65 14.42
C LEU A 375 12.45 -5.00 14.96
N LYS A 376 12.56 -5.53 16.19
CA LYS A 376 13.84 -5.98 16.77
C LYS A 376 14.40 -7.24 16.12
N ALA A 377 13.52 -8.09 15.59
CA ALA A 377 13.89 -9.38 14.98
C ALA A 377 14.39 -9.25 13.52
N ARG A 378 14.36 -8.04 12.95
CA ARG A 378 14.89 -7.69 11.62
C ARG A 378 16.29 -7.12 11.72
#